data_AF-A0A5B0C1A0-F1
#
_entry.id   AF-A0A5B0C1A0-F1
#
_cell.length_a   1.000
_cell.length_b   1.000
_cell.length_c   1.000
_cell.angle_alpha   90.00
_cell.angle_beta   90.00
_cell.angle_gamma   90.00
#
_symmetry.space_group_name_H-M   'P 1'
#
loop_
_entity.id
_entity.type
_entity.pdbx_description
1 polymer ?
#
loop_
_entity_poly.entity_id
_entity_poly.type
_entity_poly.pdbx_seq_one_letter_code
_entity_poly.pdbx_strand_id
1 'polypeptide(L)'
;MHKTRLALLIMVAGTLAACGDSSTLQVSDGTGPSPKLPEPNKTLIPTVNIAPAIGWPDGVKPTAAAGTQVAAFAEGLDHPRWLYVLPNGDVLVAQTNAPPKPDDSKGIRGWVMGKVMGRAGAGVPSPNRITLLRDADHDGVAETRTVFLENLNSPFGMTLVGNDLYVADSDKLLRFPYQPGETSIKEAGTKVVDLPGGPLNHHWTKNVVASKDGNKLYVSVGSNSNVAENGLEAEQGRAAIWEVDRATGQHRIFASGLRNPNGMAWEPQSGKLWTAVNERDEIGSDLVPDYITSVKDGGFYGWPFSYYGQHVDVRVTPQDPDLVAKAIAPDYAVGPHTASLGLTFAEGSKLPAPFSNGAFIGQHGSWNRKPHSGYKVIFVPFEAGKPKGQPVDVLTGFLNSDEKAMGRPVGVVIDQQGDLLVADDVGNKVWRVSAAK
;
A
#
# COMPACT_ATOMS: atom_id res chain seq x y z
N MET A 1 -14.26 -47.74 23.17
CA MET A 1 -14.96 -46.44 23.35
C MET A 1 -14.08 -45.20 23.16
N HIS A 2 -12.74 -45.26 23.32
CA HIS A 2 -11.86 -44.09 23.08
C HIS A 2 -11.55 -43.79 21.60
N LYS A 3 -11.45 -44.80 20.73
CA LYS A 3 -11.17 -44.59 19.29
C LYS A 3 -12.31 -43.88 18.54
N THR A 4 -13.56 -44.07 18.96
CA THR A 4 -14.75 -43.45 18.36
C THR A 4 -14.91 -41.97 18.73
N ARG A 5 -14.41 -41.54 19.91
CA ARG A 5 -14.43 -40.12 20.33
C ARG A 5 -13.36 -39.29 19.61
N LEU A 6 -12.20 -39.87 19.30
CA LEU A 6 -11.13 -39.17 18.57
C LEU A 6 -11.48 -38.96 17.09
N ALA A 7 -12.15 -39.94 16.46
CA ALA A 7 -12.65 -39.80 15.10
C ALA A 7 -13.75 -38.73 14.97
N LEU A 8 -14.61 -38.58 15.99
CA LEU A 8 -15.66 -37.55 16.01
C LEU A 8 -15.08 -36.14 16.20
N LEU A 9 -14.03 -35.98 17.01
CA LEU A 9 -13.30 -34.71 17.20
C LEU A 9 -12.55 -34.26 15.94
N ILE A 10 -11.98 -35.19 15.17
CA ILE A 10 -11.31 -34.90 13.89
C ILE A 10 -12.34 -34.54 12.80
N MET A 11 -13.52 -35.19 12.79
CA MET A 11 -14.61 -34.84 11.86
C MET A 11 -15.21 -33.46 12.15
N VAL A 12 -15.40 -33.09 13.42
CA VAL A 12 -15.90 -31.77 13.82
C VAL A 12 -14.89 -30.66 13.53
N ALA A 13 -13.59 -30.91 13.70
CA ALA A 13 -12.53 -29.98 13.31
C ALA A 13 -12.43 -29.82 11.77
N GLY A 14 -12.67 -30.88 11.01
CA GLY A 14 -12.71 -30.83 9.54
C GLY A 14 -13.90 -30.04 8.98
N THR A 15 -15.08 -30.11 9.63
CA THR A 15 -16.25 -29.31 9.24
C THR A 15 -16.15 -27.84 9.64
N LEU A 16 -15.42 -27.50 10.71
CA LEU A 16 -15.23 -26.11 11.14
C LEU A 16 -14.25 -25.31 10.25
N ALA A 17 -13.33 -25.99 9.56
CA ALA A 17 -12.43 -25.35 8.58
C ALA A 17 -13.14 -24.97 7.26
N ALA A 18 -14.35 -25.48 7.02
CA ALA A 18 -15.17 -25.20 5.84
C ALA A 18 -16.17 -24.04 6.04
N CYS A 19 -16.19 -23.39 7.21
CA CYS A 19 -17.17 -22.36 7.58
C CYS A 19 -16.68 -20.91 7.37
N GLY A 20 -15.67 -20.69 6.51
CA GLY A 20 -15.26 -19.35 6.09
C GLY A 20 -16.11 -18.87 4.90
N ASP A 21 -16.39 -17.57 4.84
CA ASP A 21 -17.07 -16.97 3.68
C ASP A 21 -16.23 -17.16 2.40
N SER A 22 -16.91 -17.36 1.27
CA SER A 22 -16.31 -17.42 -0.05
C SER A 22 -17.04 -16.45 -0.95
N SER A 23 -16.27 -15.74 -1.76
CA SER A 23 -16.75 -14.81 -2.75
C SER A 23 -17.80 -15.44 -3.67
N THR A 24 -18.86 -14.67 -3.90
CA THR A 24 -19.95 -14.94 -4.84
C THR A 24 -19.88 -14.03 -6.07
N LEU A 25 -19.04 -12.99 -6.04
CA LEU A 25 -18.84 -12.02 -7.10
C LEU A 25 -17.45 -12.12 -7.71
N GLN A 26 -17.32 -11.70 -8.97
CA GLN A 26 -16.00 -11.49 -9.53
C GLN A 26 -15.37 -10.23 -8.93
N VAL A 27 -14.04 -10.17 -8.85
CA VAL A 27 -13.33 -8.96 -8.40
C VAL A 27 -13.72 -7.73 -9.25
N SER A 28 -13.97 -7.95 -10.54
CA SER A 28 -14.44 -6.93 -11.49
C SER A 28 -15.81 -6.36 -11.14
N ASP A 29 -16.69 -7.10 -10.45
CA ASP A 29 -18.00 -6.58 -10.03
C ASP A 29 -17.85 -5.51 -8.96
N GLY A 30 -16.81 -5.60 -8.12
CA GLY A 30 -16.44 -4.62 -7.10
C GLY A 30 -15.42 -3.58 -7.57
N THR A 31 -15.24 -3.40 -8.88
CA THR A 31 -14.24 -2.53 -9.50
C THR A 31 -14.89 -1.49 -10.41
N GLY A 32 -14.32 -0.28 -10.46
CA GLY A 32 -14.81 0.80 -11.31
C GLY A 32 -15.45 1.97 -10.55
N PRO A 33 -16.02 2.95 -11.27
CA PRO A 33 -16.66 4.12 -10.65
C PRO A 33 -18.01 3.81 -9.99
N SER A 34 -18.56 2.62 -10.21
CA SER A 34 -19.85 2.18 -9.65
C SER A 34 -19.78 0.69 -9.30
N PRO A 35 -19.00 0.34 -8.26
CA PRO A 35 -18.85 -1.06 -7.85
C PRO A 35 -20.15 -1.61 -7.28
N LYS A 36 -20.35 -2.92 -7.41
CA LYS A 36 -21.36 -3.64 -6.66
C LYS A 36 -20.90 -3.77 -5.21
N LEU A 37 -21.73 -3.30 -4.28
CA LEU A 37 -21.52 -3.40 -2.84
C LEU A 37 -22.58 -4.35 -2.27
N PRO A 38 -22.29 -5.65 -2.11
CA PRO A 38 -23.23 -6.57 -1.48
C PRO A 38 -23.40 -6.25 0.01
N GLU A 39 -24.45 -6.79 0.63
CA GLU A 39 -24.65 -6.67 2.07
C GLU A 39 -23.49 -7.32 2.86
N PRO A 40 -23.10 -6.76 4.02
CA PRO A 40 -22.09 -7.35 4.89
C PRO A 40 -22.38 -8.81 5.24
N ASN A 41 -21.44 -9.71 4.97
CA ASN A 41 -21.54 -11.09 5.44
C ASN A 41 -20.87 -11.25 6.81
N LYS A 42 -21.69 -11.44 7.85
CA LYS A 42 -21.22 -11.69 9.22
C LYS A 42 -21.03 -13.17 9.44
N THR A 43 -19.78 -13.64 9.38
CA THR A 43 -19.42 -15.00 9.78
C THR A 43 -18.94 -15.03 11.24
N LEU A 44 -19.15 -16.17 11.93
CA LEU A 44 -18.62 -16.39 13.28
C LEU A 44 -17.09 -16.47 13.31
N ILE A 45 -16.49 -16.90 12.19
CA ILE A 45 -15.05 -16.97 11.99
C ILE A 45 -14.74 -16.08 10.77
N PRO A 46 -13.93 -15.02 10.92
CA PRO A 46 -13.51 -14.21 9.80
C PRO A 46 -12.78 -15.03 8.73
N THR A 47 -12.89 -14.60 7.48
CA THR A 47 -12.14 -15.21 6.38
C THR A 47 -10.65 -14.96 6.59
N VAL A 48 -9.85 -16.03 6.70
CA VAL A 48 -8.39 -15.92 6.74
C VAL A 48 -7.83 -16.82 5.65
N ASN A 49 -7.33 -16.20 4.59
CA ASN A 49 -6.78 -16.86 3.43
C ASN A 49 -5.46 -16.18 3.06
N ILE A 50 -4.37 -16.56 3.72
CA ILE A 50 -3.05 -15.96 3.52
C ILE A 50 -2.28 -16.79 2.50
N ALA A 51 -1.88 -16.17 1.39
CA ALA A 51 -0.99 -16.79 0.41
C ALA A 51 0.40 -16.98 1.03
N PRO A 52 0.94 -18.21 1.10
CA PRO A 52 2.30 -18.44 1.57
C PRO A 52 3.31 -17.73 0.66
N ALA A 53 4.20 -16.94 1.23
CA ALA A 53 5.32 -16.34 0.53
C ALA A 53 6.41 -17.39 0.27
N ILE A 54 6.81 -17.53 -0.99
CA ILE A 54 7.83 -18.49 -1.44
C ILE A 54 9.00 -17.84 -2.19
N GLY A 55 8.89 -16.55 -2.54
CA GLY A 55 9.86 -15.88 -3.40
C GLY A 55 9.80 -16.37 -4.85
N TRP A 56 10.55 -15.71 -5.73
CA TRP A 56 10.65 -16.09 -7.14
C TRP A 56 11.62 -17.26 -7.31
N PRO A 57 11.23 -18.36 -8.00
CA PRO A 57 12.19 -19.35 -8.46
C PRO A 57 13.17 -18.75 -9.47
N ASP A 58 14.36 -19.34 -9.59
CA ASP A 58 15.40 -18.87 -10.50
C ASP A 58 14.90 -18.77 -11.95
N GLY A 59 15.15 -17.62 -12.58
CA GLY A 59 14.73 -17.33 -13.95
C GLY A 59 13.22 -17.09 -14.16
N VAL A 60 12.40 -17.23 -13.12
CA VAL A 60 10.97 -16.93 -13.18
C VAL A 60 10.76 -15.44 -12.91
N LYS A 61 9.90 -14.82 -13.72
CA LYS A 61 9.55 -13.40 -13.64
C LYS A 61 8.04 -13.21 -13.77
N PRO A 62 7.50 -12.06 -13.31
CA PRO A 62 6.10 -11.74 -13.56
C PRO A 62 5.80 -11.63 -15.06
N THR A 63 4.51 -11.65 -15.40
CA THR A 63 4.02 -11.51 -16.78
C THR A 63 3.64 -10.06 -17.05
N ALA A 64 4.34 -9.42 -17.98
CA ALA A 64 4.04 -8.06 -18.42
C ALA A 64 2.87 -8.04 -19.42
N ALA A 65 2.19 -6.90 -19.51
CA ALA A 65 1.12 -6.68 -20.46
C ALA A 65 1.59 -6.78 -21.93
N ALA A 66 0.64 -6.94 -22.85
CA ALA A 66 0.94 -6.94 -24.28
C ALA A 66 1.61 -5.61 -24.71
N GLY A 67 2.64 -5.71 -25.56
CA GLY A 67 3.42 -4.56 -26.01
C GLY A 67 4.46 -4.07 -24.99
N THR A 68 4.53 -4.66 -23.80
CA THR A 68 5.57 -4.37 -22.81
C THR A 68 6.42 -5.60 -22.52
N GLN A 69 7.52 -5.39 -21.83
CA GLN A 69 8.40 -6.43 -21.32
C GLN A 69 8.78 -6.13 -19.87
N VAL A 70 9.23 -7.14 -19.14
CA VAL A 70 9.72 -6.99 -17.76
C VAL A 70 11.08 -7.64 -17.57
N ALA A 71 11.93 -6.93 -16.84
CA ALA A 71 13.22 -7.37 -16.32
C ALA A 71 13.36 -6.94 -14.84
N ALA A 72 14.29 -7.55 -14.11
CA ALA A 72 14.65 -7.07 -12.79
C ALA A 72 15.58 -5.86 -12.92
N PHE A 73 15.17 -4.72 -12.36
CA PHE A 73 16.02 -3.53 -12.23
C PHE A 73 17.07 -3.74 -11.15
N ALA A 74 16.67 -4.33 -10.03
CA ALA A 74 17.55 -4.70 -8.94
C ALA A 74 17.02 -5.92 -8.20
N GLU A 75 17.93 -6.72 -7.66
CA GLU A 75 17.64 -7.96 -6.93
C GLU A 75 18.39 -8.02 -5.60
N GLY A 76 18.00 -8.96 -4.73
CA GLY A 76 18.66 -9.18 -3.44
C GLY A 76 18.49 -7.98 -2.49
N LEU A 77 17.38 -7.25 -2.63
CA LEU A 77 16.98 -6.23 -1.68
C LEU A 77 16.41 -6.91 -0.42
N ASP A 78 16.17 -6.13 0.62
CA ASP A 78 15.62 -6.60 1.88
C ASP A 78 14.29 -5.88 2.11
N HIS A 79 13.19 -6.54 1.74
CA HIS A 79 11.83 -6.03 1.89
C HIS A 79 11.64 -4.61 1.27
N PRO A 80 11.92 -4.41 -0.04
CA PRO A 80 11.74 -3.11 -0.69
C PRO A 80 10.26 -2.74 -0.81
N ARG A 81 9.87 -1.58 -0.29
CA ARG A 81 8.45 -1.18 -0.18
C ARG A 81 8.09 0.06 -0.99
N TRP A 82 8.91 1.11 -0.92
CA TRP A 82 8.61 2.39 -1.58
C TRP A 82 9.78 2.86 -2.44
N LEU A 83 9.46 3.54 -3.53
CA LEU A 83 10.42 4.03 -4.53
C LEU A 83 10.30 5.55 -4.66
N TYR A 84 11.42 6.22 -4.86
CA TYR A 84 11.46 7.64 -5.19
C TYR A 84 12.59 7.91 -6.19
N VAL A 85 12.27 8.59 -7.29
CA VAL A 85 13.25 8.90 -8.35
C VAL A 85 13.80 10.31 -8.11
N LEU A 86 15.11 10.42 -7.93
CA LEU A 86 15.81 11.69 -7.78
C LEU A 86 15.96 12.40 -9.14
N PRO A 87 16.21 13.73 -9.16
CA PRO A 87 16.32 14.50 -10.42
C PRO A 87 17.42 14.02 -11.39
N ASN A 88 18.44 13.32 -10.88
CA ASN A 88 19.52 12.75 -11.67
C ASN A 88 19.26 11.31 -12.15
N GLY A 89 18.06 10.76 -11.92
CA GLY A 89 17.66 9.41 -12.34
C GLY A 89 17.93 8.32 -11.30
N ASP A 90 18.63 8.62 -10.21
CA ASP A 90 18.84 7.66 -9.13
C ASP A 90 17.52 7.26 -8.48
N VAL A 91 17.38 5.98 -8.15
CA VAL A 91 16.19 5.44 -7.51
C VAL A 91 16.48 5.15 -6.05
N LEU A 92 15.81 5.86 -5.15
CA LEU A 92 15.80 5.57 -3.72
C LEU A 92 14.76 4.50 -3.43
N VAL A 93 15.15 3.50 -2.63
CA VAL A 93 14.32 2.37 -2.22
C VAL A 93 14.26 2.29 -0.71
N ALA A 94 13.06 2.43 -0.14
CA ALA A 94 12.82 2.15 1.27
C ALA A 94 12.79 0.63 1.51
N GLN A 95 13.80 0.11 2.20
CA GLN A 95 13.88 -1.28 2.67
C GLN A 95 13.47 -1.30 4.13
N THR A 96 12.30 -1.87 4.40
CA THR A 96 11.53 -1.55 5.61
C THR A 96 10.53 -2.66 5.92
N ASN A 97 10.29 -2.90 7.21
CA ASN A 97 9.23 -3.78 7.68
C ASN A 97 8.56 -3.15 8.92
N ALA A 98 7.54 -3.79 9.46
CA ALA A 98 6.83 -3.28 10.63
C ALA A 98 7.78 -3.06 11.82
N PRO A 99 7.62 -1.96 12.58
CA PRO A 99 8.37 -1.77 13.81
C PRO A 99 8.05 -2.88 14.81
N PRO A 100 8.98 -3.22 15.73
CA PRO A 100 8.73 -4.20 16.78
C PRO A 100 7.47 -3.83 17.58
N LYS A 101 6.63 -4.83 17.89
CA LYS A 101 5.42 -4.68 18.72
C LYS A 101 5.54 -5.51 19.99
N PRO A 102 6.23 -5.01 21.05
CA PRO A 102 6.53 -5.79 22.24
C PRO A 102 5.27 -6.32 22.96
N ASP A 103 4.17 -5.58 22.91
CA ASP A 103 2.94 -5.95 23.60
C ASP A 103 2.04 -6.92 22.80
N ASP A 104 2.01 -6.80 21.47
CA ASP A 104 1.27 -7.73 20.58
C ASP A 104 1.94 -9.11 20.48
N SER A 105 3.23 -9.20 20.83
CA SER A 105 4.01 -10.44 20.76
C SER A 105 3.79 -11.40 21.94
N LYS A 106 2.94 -11.04 22.91
CA LYS A 106 2.72 -11.83 24.14
C LYS A 106 1.62 -12.88 23.96
N GLY A 107 1.86 -14.07 24.53
CA GLY A 107 0.89 -15.16 24.60
C GLY A 107 0.63 -15.92 23.29
N ILE A 108 -0.41 -16.76 23.29
CA ILE A 108 -0.74 -17.65 22.15
C ILE A 108 -1.14 -16.84 20.90
N ARG A 109 -1.81 -15.69 21.07
CA ARG A 109 -2.21 -14.80 19.97
C ARG A 109 -1.00 -14.20 19.25
N GLY A 110 0.01 -13.73 19.99
CA GLY A 110 1.25 -13.22 19.42
C GLY A 110 2.05 -14.29 18.66
N TRP A 111 2.07 -15.53 19.16
CA TRP A 111 2.71 -16.66 18.46
C TRP A 111 2.01 -17.02 17.14
N VAL A 112 0.67 -17.02 17.11
CA VAL A 112 -0.11 -17.24 15.88
C VAL A 112 0.11 -16.11 14.88
N MET A 113 0.09 -14.85 15.34
CA MET A 113 0.38 -13.68 14.51
C MET A 113 1.79 -13.72 13.92
N GLY A 114 2.81 -14.09 14.71
CA GLY A 114 4.19 -14.24 14.23
C GLY A 114 4.32 -15.33 13.16
N LYS A 115 3.63 -16.47 13.31
CA LYS A 115 3.59 -17.52 12.27
C LYS A 115 2.87 -17.06 11.00
N VAL A 116 1.78 -16.30 11.13
CA VAL A 116 1.05 -15.71 10.01
C VAL A 116 1.93 -14.70 9.25
N MET A 117 2.60 -13.80 9.97
CA MET A 117 3.52 -12.82 9.38
C MET A 117 4.72 -13.49 8.71
N GLY A 118 5.30 -14.50 9.35
CA GLY A 118 6.36 -15.32 8.75
C GLY A 118 5.90 -16.00 7.46
N ARG A 119 4.70 -16.61 7.47
CA ARG A 119 4.10 -17.22 6.27
C ARG A 119 3.79 -16.21 5.18
N ALA A 120 3.53 -14.95 5.52
CA ALA A 120 3.28 -13.87 4.56
C ALA A 120 4.56 -13.15 4.06
N GLY A 121 5.75 -13.55 4.53
CA GLY A 121 7.04 -12.95 4.15
C GLY A 121 7.44 -11.69 4.93
N ALA A 122 6.77 -11.39 6.05
CA ALA A 122 6.98 -10.18 6.85
C ALA A 122 7.53 -10.47 8.27
N GLY A 123 8.10 -11.65 8.52
CA GLY A 123 8.53 -12.08 9.86
C GLY A 123 9.92 -11.61 10.32
N VAL A 124 10.66 -10.86 9.49
CA VAL A 124 12.04 -10.42 9.79
C VAL A 124 12.07 -8.97 10.31
N PRO A 125 13.09 -8.56 11.09
CA PRO A 125 13.24 -7.18 11.54
C PRO A 125 13.28 -6.18 10.37
N SER A 126 12.80 -4.97 10.59
CA SER A 126 12.92 -3.89 9.61
C SER A 126 14.40 -3.55 9.33
N PRO A 127 14.81 -3.48 8.05
CA PRO A 127 16.17 -3.06 7.68
C PRO A 127 16.47 -1.60 8.01
N ASN A 128 15.42 -0.76 8.15
CA ASN A 128 15.52 0.62 8.62
C ASN A 128 16.50 1.48 7.79
N ARG A 129 16.44 1.35 6.46
CA ARG A 129 17.35 2.05 5.54
C ARG A 129 16.69 2.46 4.23
N ILE A 130 17.27 3.49 3.63
CA ILE A 130 17.07 3.83 2.21
C ILE A 130 18.29 3.37 1.43
N THR A 131 18.09 2.69 0.31
CA THR A 131 19.16 2.31 -0.62
C THR A 131 19.01 3.08 -1.91
N LEU A 132 20.12 3.58 -2.43
CA LEU A 132 20.19 4.20 -3.74
C LEU A 132 20.57 3.13 -4.77
N LEU A 133 19.85 3.13 -5.88
CA LEU A 133 20.10 2.34 -7.07
C LEU A 133 20.37 3.29 -8.24
N ARG A 134 21.40 3.01 -9.03
CA ARG A 134 21.72 3.78 -10.24
C ARG A 134 22.01 2.82 -11.39
N ASP A 135 21.31 3.07 -12.49
CA ASP A 135 21.49 2.50 -13.83
C ASP A 135 22.24 3.55 -14.67
N ALA A 136 23.56 3.40 -14.73
CA ALA A 136 24.48 4.39 -15.26
C ALA A 136 24.60 4.34 -16.79
N ASP A 137 24.38 3.17 -17.40
CA ASP A 137 24.43 2.98 -18.85
C ASP A 137 23.03 2.94 -19.51
N HIS A 138 21.98 2.99 -18.70
CA HIS A 138 20.57 3.02 -19.09
C HIS A 138 20.13 1.74 -19.80
N ASP A 139 20.72 0.59 -19.47
CA ASP A 139 20.34 -0.72 -20.01
C ASP A 139 19.07 -1.30 -19.35
N GLY A 140 18.63 -0.70 -18.23
CA GLY A 140 17.47 -1.12 -17.46
C GLY A 140 17.77 -1.97 -16.23
N VAL A 141 19.05 -2.10 -15.85
CA VAL A 141 19.53 -2.75 -14.63
C VAL A 141 20.34 -1.75 -13.82
N ALA A 142 20.25 -1.77 -12.49
CA ALA A 142 21.08 -0.90 -11.65
C ALA A 142 22.45 -1.55 -11.38
N GLU A 143 23.55 -0.94 -11.83
CA GLU A 143 24.91 -1.43 -11.51
C GLU A 143 25.37 -0.99 -10.13
N THR A 144 24.93 0.20 -9.70
CA THR A 144 25.34 0.77 -8.43
C THR A 144 24.25 0.60 -7.37
N ARG A 145 24.66 0.09 -6.21
CA ARG A 145 23.82 -0.03 -5.02
C ARG A 145 24.56 0.47 -3.78
N THR A 146 24.06 1.51 -3.13
CA THR A 146 24.65 2.06 -1.90
C THR A 146 23.60 2.25 -0.80
N VAL A 147 24.01 2.10 0.46
CA VAL A 147 23.17 2.53 1.59
C VAL A 147 23.17 4.06 1.61
N PHE A 148 22.03 4.64 1.27
CA PHE A 148 21.87 6.08 1.12
C PHE A 148 21.58 6.75 2.47
N LEU A 149 20.67 6.17 3.26
CA LEU A 149 20.36 6.54 4.64
C LEU A 149 20.19 5.27 5.47
N GLU A 150 20.55 5.33 6.75
CA GLU A 150 20.47 4.21 7.70
C GLU A 150 20.03 4.72 9.08
N ASN A 151 19.77 3.80 10.02
CA ASN A 151 19.30 4.10 11.38
C ASN A 151 17.96 4.85 11.42
N LEU A 152 17.07 4.55 10.45
CA LEU A 152 15.71 5.08 10.39
C LEU A 152 14.75 4.23 11.24
N ASN A 153 13.48 4.63 11.31
CA ASN A 153 12.46 3.86 12.02
C ASN A 153 11.29 3.46 11.13
N SER A 154 11.43 2.28 10.50
CA SER A 154 10.50 1.70 9.54
C SER A 154 10.10 2.74 8.47
N PRO A 155 11.08 3.29 7.73
CA PRO A 155 10.84 4.37 6.77
C PRO A 155 9.96 3.89 5.63
N PHE A 156 9.16 4.77 5.03
CA PHE A 156 8.36 4.40 3.86
C PHE A 156 8.37 5.50 2.80
N GLY A 157 7.57 6.57 2.94
CA GLY A 157 7.51 7.64 1.95
C GLY A 157 8.74 8.53 1.92
N MET A 158 9.05 9.05 0.74
CA MET A 158 10.16 9.97 0.50
C MET A 158 9.74 11.05 -0.49
N THR A 159 10.20 12.29 -0.28
CA THR A 159 10.08 13.37 -1.28
C THR A 159 11.24 14.35 -1.15
N LEU A 160 11.73 14.87 -2.28
CA LEU A 160 12.77 15.90 -2.31
C LEU A 160 12.14 17.26 -2.63
N VAL A 161 12.50 18.30 -1.88
CA VAL A 161 12.11 19.70 -2.17
C VAL A 161 13.34 20.59 -2.12
N GLY A 162 13.80 21.05 -3.28
CA GLY A 162 15.10 21.73 -3.37
C GLY A 162 16.23 20.79 -2.95
N ASN A 163 16.95 21.16 -1.90
CA ASN A 163 18.04 20.37 -1.31
C ASN A 163 17.63 19.66 -0.01
N ASP A 164 16.34 19.61 0.31
CA ASP A 164 15.83 18.96 1.51
C ASP A 164 15.12 17.65 1.13
N LEU A 165 15.70 16.51 1.48
CA LEU A 165 15.06 15.21 1.36
C LEU A 165 14.25 14.90 2.62
N TYR A 166 12.97 14.63 2.44
CA TYR A 166 12.06 14.24 3.51
C TYR A 166 11.85 12.74 3.49
N VAL A 167 11.90 12.12 4.67
CA VAL A 167 11.62 10.69 4.87
C VAL A 167 10.58 10.56 5.97
N ALA A 168 9.49 9.87 5.65
CA ALA A 168 8.43 9.57 6.60
C ALA A 168 8.74 8.23 7.30
N ASP A 169 9.20 8.34 8.55
CA ASP A 169 9.31 7.22 9.47
C ASP A 169 7.93 6.88 10.05
N SER A 170 7.82 5.70 10.66
CA SER A 170 6.57 5.23 11.24
C SER A 170 6.02 6.09 12.39
N ASP A 171 6.87 6.95 12.99
CA ASP A 171 6.58 7.80 14.15
C ASP A 171 6.86 9.30 13.95
N LYS A 172 7.47 9.72 12.83
CA LYS A 172 7.83 11.12 12.58
C LYS A 172 8.18 11.38 11.13
N LEU A 173 8.16 12.66 10.75
CA LEU A 173 8.73 13.13 9.50
C LEU A 173 10.12 13.71 9.76
N LEU A 174 11.12 13.21 9.03
CA LEU A 174 12.51 13.67 9.08
C LEU A 174 12.87 14.46 7.83
N ARG A 175 13.85 15.35 7.97
CA ARG A 175 14.49 16.09 6.89
C ARG A 175 15.99 15.87 6.91
N PHE A 176 16.57 15.65 5.74
CA PHE A 176 18.00 15.48 5.51
C PHE A 176 18.48 16.49 4.47
N PRO A 177 19.67 17.10 4.64
CA PRO A 177 20.29 17.85 3.56
C PRO A 177 20.67 16.88 2.44
N TYR A 178 20.45 17.28 1.19
CA TYR A 178 20.79 16.52 0.01
C TYR A 178 21.53 17.40 -0.98
N GLN A 179 22.65 16.90 -1.51
CA GLN A 179 23.34 17.51 -2.64
C GLN A 179 23.11 16.68 -3.91
N PRO A 180 22.80 17.30 -5.06
CA PRO A 180 22.64 16.56 -6.32
C PRO A 180 23.81 15.63 -6.62
N GLY A 181 23.52 14.35 -6.84
CA GLY A 181 24.51 13.31 -7.16
C GLY A 181 25.15 12.64 -5.96
N GLU A 182 24.83 13.08 -4.74
CA GLU A 182 25.22 12.41 -3.50
C GLU A 182 24.72 10.96 -3.48
N THR A 183 25.55 10.04 -3.02
CA THR A 183 25.25 8.59 -3.00
C THR A 183 25.09 8.01 -1.59
N SER A 184 25.29 8.84 -0.57
CA SER A 184 25.02 8.56 0.83
C SER A 184 24.97 9.86 1.63
N ILE A 185 24.04 9.97 2.57
CA ILE A 185 23.97 11.07 3.54
C ILE A 185 24.39 10.51 4.91
N LYS A 186 25.27 11.21 5.63
CA LYS A 186 25.74 10.79 6.97
C LYS A 186 25.26 11.71 8.08
N GLU A 187 24.75 12.87 7.72
CA GLU A 187 24.13 13.85 8.59
C GLU A 187 22.90 13.26 9.28
N ALA A 188 22.76 13.55 10.57
CA ALA A 188 21.58 13.16 11.32
C ALA A 188 20.34 13.90 10.80
N GLY A 189 19.22 13.19 10.66
CA GLY A 189 17.96 13.78 10.24
C GLY A 189 17.44 14.80 11.25
N THR A 190 16.99 15.95 10.76
CA THR A 190 16.27 16.93 11.59
C THR A 190 14.79 16.55 11.62
N LYS A 191 14.22 16.41 12.82
CA LYS A 191 12.78 16.16 12.97
C LYS A 191 11.97 17.38 12.52
N VAL A 192 11.01 17.15 11.63
CA VAL A 192 10.05 18.16 11.17
C VAL A 192 8.82 18.16 12.07
N VAL A 193 8.20 16.99 12.26
CA VAL A 193 6.99 16.82 13.06
C VAL A 193 6.88 15.37 13.56
N ASP A 194 6.32 15.18 14.75
CA ASP A 194 5.94 13.86 15.24
C ASP A 194 4.69 13.37 14.51
N LEU A 195 4.62 12.08 14.20
CA LEU A 195 3.48 11.42 13.59
C LEU A 195 2.89 10.39 14.55
N PRO A 196 1.60 10.02 14.39
CA PRO A 196 1.02 8.96 15.21
C PRO A 196 1.73 7.62 15.01
N GLY A 197 2.58 7.26 15.98
CA GLY A 197 3.42 6.06 15.94
C GLY A 197 3.52 5.29 17.26
N GLY A 198 2.73 5.67 18.29
CA GLY A 198 2.75 5.10 19.64
C GLY A 198 2.57 3.57 19.75
N PRO A 199 2.33 3.01 20.95
CA PRO A 199 2.39 1.56 21.18
C PRO A 199 1.45 0.75 20.27
N LEU A 200 0.35 1.38 19.83
CA LEU A 200 -0.56 0.83 18.83
C LEU A 200 -0.34 1.59 17.51
N ASN A 201 0.20 0.88 16.52
CA ASN A 201 0.48 1.40 15.17
C ASN A 201 0.26 0.28 14.14
N HIS A 202 -0.99 -0.17 13.95
CA HIS A 202 -1.27 -1.26 13.00
C HIS A 202 -0.93 -0.85 11.56
N HIS A 203 -1.44 0.29 11.08
CA HIS A 203 -1.01 0.89 9.81
C HIS A 203 0.19 1.81 10.03
N TRP A 204 1.34 1.18 10.22
CA TRP A 204 2.59 1.86 10.57
C TRP A 204 3.21 2.66 9.42
N THR A 205 2.96 2.30 8.16
CA THR A 205 3.49 3.02 7.00
C THR A 205 3.01 4.46 6.99
N LYS A 206 3.92 5.38 6.66
CA LYS A 206 3.65 6.81 6.47
C LYS A 206 4.24 7.23 5.14
N ASN A 207 3.43 7.79 4.26
CA ASN A 207 3.90 8.29 2.97
C ASN A 207 3.95 9.81 2.97
N VAL A 208 4.73 10.42 2.07
CA VAL A 208 4.85 11.88 1.98
C VAL A 208 5.00 12.33 0.52
N VAL A 209 4.25 13.35 0.13
CA VAL A 209 4.41 14.08 -1.14
C VAL A 209 4.45 15.58 -0.89
N ALA A 210 5.22 16.32 -1.68
CA ALA A 210 5.27 17.78 -1.58
C ALA A 210 4.16 18.45 -2.40
N SER A 211 3.69 19.63 -1.98
CA SER A 211 2.92 20.53 -2.84
C SER A 211 3.75 20.95 -4.06
N LYS A 212 3.09 21.42 -5.12
CA LYS A 212 3.77 21.86 -6.36
C LYS A 212 4.76 23.02 -6.13
N ASP A 213 4.45 23.93 -5.21
CA ASP A 213 5.34 25.03 -4.79
C ASP A 213 6.35 24.59 -3.71
N GLY A 214 6.25 23.34 -3.26
CA GLY A 214 7.05 22.72 -2.22
C GLY A 214 6.70 23.14 -0.79
N ASN A 215 5.97 24.24 -0.56
CA ASN A 215 5.85 24.86 0.77
C ASN A 215 5.15 23.97 1.81
N LYS A 216 4.34 23.02 1.34
CA LYS A 216 3.61 22.06 2.17
C LYS A 216 4.03 20.63 1.84
N LEU A 217 3.94 19.78 2.84
CA LEU A 217 4.11 18.32 2.72
C LEU A 217 2.79 17.66 3.11
N TYR A 218 2.33 16.70 2.31
CA TYR A 218 1.15 15.91 2.59
C TYR A 218 1.57 14.53 3.07
N VAL A 219 1.26 14.20 4.33
CA VAL A 219 1.71 12.97 4.98
C VAL A 219 0.52 12.04 5.22
N SER A 220 0.60 10.79 4.77
CA SER A 220 -0.43 9.80 5.06
C SER A 220 -0.27 9.21 6.46
N VAL A 221 -1.39 9.05 7.15
CA VAL A 221 -1.46 8.42 8.48
C VAL A 221 -2.61 7.43 8.48
N GLY A 222 -2.31 6.13 8.42
CA GLY A 222 -3.31 5.08 8.52
C GLY A 222 -3.90 4.92 9.92
N SER A 223 -5.06 4.26 10.01
CA SER A 223 -5.75 3.94 11.25
C SER A 223 -4.91 3.06 12.16
N ASN A 224 -5.19 3.10 13.45
CA ASN A 224 -4.61 2.18 14.41
C ASN A 224 -5.24 0.78 14.35
N SER A 225 -6.41 0.63 13.74
CA SER A 225 -7.20 -0.59 13.88
C SER A 225 -8.08 -0.85 12.66
N ASN A 226 -8.82 -1.96 12.64
CA ASN A 226 -9.69 -2.28 11.52
C ASN A 226 -10.88 -1.30 11.42
N VAL A 227 -11.60 -1.14 12.52
CA VAL A 227 -12.85 -0.37 12.66
C VAL A 227 -12.94 0.34 14.03
N ALA A 228 -11.84 0.97 14.44
CA ALA A 228 -11.73 1.71 15.70
C ALA A 228 -11.94 0.85 16.96
N GLU A 229 -11.64 -0.45 16.91
CA GLU A 229 -11.88 -1.38 18.03
C GLU A 229 -11.06 -1.08 19.29
N ASN A 230 -9.98 -0.29 19.16
CA ASN A 230 -9.18 0.21 20.30
C ASN A 230 -9.73 1.52 20.90
N GLY A 231 -10.91 1.96 20.45
CA GLY A 231 -11.55 3.21 20.86
C GLY A 231 -11.20 4.38 19.93
N LEU A 232 -12.17 5.30 19.76
CA LEU A 232 -12.02 6.47 18.89
C LEU A 232 -10.86 7.41 19.31
N GLU A 233 -10.52 7.44 20.60
CA GLU A 233 -9.37 8.21 21.11
C GLU A 233 -8.04 7.70 20.54
N ALA A 234 -7.87 6.38 20.39
CA ALA A 234 -6.67 5.79 19.80
C ALA A 234 -6.52 6.11 18.29
N GLU A 235 -7.59 6.60 17.67
CA GLU A 235 -7.65 7.00 16.25
C GLU A 235 -7.44 8.50 16.04
N GLN A 236 -7.16 9.27 17.10
CA GLN A 236 -6.92 10.70 16.98
C GLN A 236 -5.74 11.00 16.03
N GLY A 237 -6.02 11.83 15.02
CA GLY A 237 -5.02 12.20 14.00
C GLY A 237 -4.70 11.07 13.00
N ARG A 238 -5.41 9.94 13.03
CA ARG A 238 -5.22 8.79 12.14
C ARG A 238 -6.34 8.69 11.11
N ALA A 239 -6.20 7.72 10.20
CA ALA A 239 -7.07 7.54 9.04
C ALA A 239 -7.24 8.84 8.23
N ALA A 240 -6.11 9.50 7.98
CA ALA A 240 -6.06 10.86 7.51
C ALA A 240 -4.85 11.13 6.60
N ILE A 241 -4.93 12.22 5.85
CA ILE A 241 -3.79 12.89 5.24
C ILE A 241 -3.58 14.19 5.99
N TRP A 242 -2.36 14.43 6.46
CA TRP A 242 -1.96 15.67 7.13
C TRP A 242 -1.35 16.62 6.13
N GLU A 243 -1.64 17.92 6.24
CA GLU A 243 -0.87 18.98 5.58
C GLU A 243 0.09 19.57 6.61
N VAL A 244 1.38 19.51 6.31
CA VAL A 244 2.48 19.98 7.17
C VAL A 244 3.16 21.16 6.49
N ASP A 245 3.33 22.26 7.22
CA ASP A 245 4.14 23.38 6.81
C ASP A 245 5.63 23.01 6.85
N ARG A 246 6.30 23.10 5.71
CA ARG A 246 7.68 22.61 5.55
C ARG A 246 8.69 23.38 6.42
N ALA A 247 8.44 24.67 6.65
CA ALA A 247 9.35 25.55 7.36
C ALA A 247 9.20 25.44 8.88
N THR A 248 7.97 25.27 9.36
CA THR A 248 7.65 25.34 10.80
C THR A 248 7.31 23.99 11.42
N GLY A 249 6.95 22.98 10.63
CA GLY A 249 6.43 21.70 11.12
C GLY A 249 5.00 21.76 11.67
N GLN A 250 4.35 22.94 11.65
CA GLN A 250 2.94 23.05 12.01
C GLN A 250 2.09 22.23 11.03
N HIS A 251 1.05 21.58 11.53
CA HIS A 251 0.24 20.68 10.71
C HIS A 251 -1.25 20.78 11.04
N ARG A 252 -2.05 20.29 10.11
CA ARG A 252 -3.49 20.07 10.27
C ARG A 252 -3.92 18.80 9.54
N ILE A 253 -5.10 18.29 9.85
CA ILE A 253 -5.76 17.28 9.03
C ILE A 253 -6.23 17.97 7.73
N PHE A 254 -5.71 17.50 6.60
CA PHE A 254 -6.16 17.93 5.28
C PHE A 254 -7.42 17.18 4.85
N ALA A 255 -7.46 15.87 5.07
CA ALA A 255 -8.63 15.03 4.85
C ALA A 255 -8.63 13.85 5.84
N SER A 256 -9.81 13.36 6.19
CA SER A 256 -10.01 12.28 7.18
C SER A 256 -10.98 11.21 6.69
N GLY A 257 -11.14 10.16 7.48
CA GLY A 257 -11.99 9.01 7.14
C GLY A 257 -11.44 8.16 6.00
N LEU A 258 -10.13 8.24 5.76
CA LEU A 258 -9.39 7.43 4.81
C LEU A 258 -8.64 6.37 5.63
N ARG A 259 -9.14 5.13 5.71
CA ARG A 259 -8.60 4.10 6.65
C ARG A 259 -7.08 3.95 6.57
N ASN A 260 -6.53 3.80 5.37
CA ASN A 260 -5.09 3.67 5.16
C ASN A 260 -4.66 4.26 3.80
N PRO A 261 -4.48 5.60 3.69
CA PRO A 261 -4.25 6.30 2.42
C PRO A 261 -2.78 6.27 2.01
N ASN A 262 -2.25 5.08 1.68
CA ASN A 262 -0.82 4.91 1.47
C ASN A 262 -0.31 5.59 0.19
N GLY A 263 -0.78 5.17 -0.98
CA GLY A 263 -0.31 5.75 -2.24
C GLY A 263 -0.83 7.17 -2.39
N MET A 264 0.02 8.13 -2.78
CA MET A 264 -0.38 9.51 -3.03
C MET A 264 0.36 10.08 -4.24
N ALA A 265 -0.35 10.77 -5.12
CA ALA A 265 0.25 11.52 -6.21
C ALA A 265 -0.67 12.67 -6.66
N TRP A 266 -0.08 13.70 -7.26
CA TRP A 266 -0.83 14.79 -7.89
C TRP A 266 -1.23 14.39 -9.30
N GLU A 267 -2.52 14.47 -9.63
CA GLU A 267 -2.98 14.21 -10.99
C GLU A 267 -2.60 15.39 -11.89
N PRO A 268 -1.88 15.15 -13.00
CA PRO A 268 -1.18 16.20 -13.74
C PRO A 268 -2.12 17.20 -14.44
N GLN A 269 -3.32 16.79 -14.86
CA GLN A 269 -4.25 17.67 -15.60
C GLN A 269 -5.07 18.57 -14.68
N SER A 270 -5.62 18.02 -13.60
CA SER A 270 -6.50 18.71 -12.66
C SER A 270 -5.75 19.32 -11.47
N GLY A 271 -4.52 18.88 -11.20
CA GLY A 271 -3.72 19.31 -10.05
C GLY A 271 -4.26 18.83 -8.70
N LYS A 272 -5.19 17.88 -8.68
CA LYS A 272 -5.76 17.33 -7.43
C LYS A 272 -4.83 16.29 -6.83
N LEU A 273 -4.75 16.24 -5.51
CA LEU A 273 -4.14 15.11 -4.80
C LEU A 273 -5.03 13.90 -4.98
N TRP A 274 -4.45 12.75 -5.32
CA TRP A 274 -5.12 11.45 -5.34
C TRP A 274 -4.47 10.52 -4.33
N THR A 275 -5.25 9.59 -3.80
CA THR A 275 -4.73 8.55 -2.91
C THR A 275 -5.32 7.17 -3.18
N ALA A 276 -4.53 6.13 -2.94
CA ALA A 276 -4.98 4.74 -2.85
C ALA A 276 -5.20 4.35 -1.39
N VAL A 277 -6.37 3.79 -1.07
CA VAL A 277 -6.78 3.48 0.30
C VAL A 277 -7.09 1.99 0.44
N ASN A 278 -6.53 1.36 1.48
CA ASN A 278 -6.99 0.03 1.89
C ASN A 278 -8.19 0.12 2.80
N GLU A 279 -9.24 -0.59 2.42
CA GLU A 279 -10.51 -0.58 3.14
C GLU A 279 -10.57 -1.62 4.26
N ARG A 280 -11.65 -1.56 5.04
CA ARG A 280 -11.88 -2.41 6.21
C ARG A 280 -12.09 -3.87 5.88
N ASP A 281 -11.77 -4.66 6.89
CA ASP A 281 -11.77 -6.11 6.89
C ASP A 281 -13.02 -6.67 7.59
N GLU A 282 -13.26 -7.98 7.40
CA GLU A 282 -14.16 -8.83 8.21
C GLU A 282 -15.67 -8.61 8.00
N ILE A 283 -16.08 -8.15 6.80
CA ILE A 283 -17.50 -8.10 6.39
C ILE A 283 -17.79 -8.84 5.08
N GLY A 284 -16.95 -9.84 4.78
CA GLY A 284 -17.11 -10.75 3.64
C GLY A 284 -16.00 -10.61 2.58
N SER A 285 -15.96 -11.56 1.65
CA SER A 285 -14.96 -11.64 0.58
C SER A 285 -15.21 -10.65 -0.56
N ASP A 286 -16.44 -10.15 -0.66
CA ASP A 286 -16.87 -9.26 -1.74
C ASP A 286 -17.04 -7.79 -1.29
N LEU A 287 -16.72 -7.50 -0.02
CA LEU A 287 -16.88 -6.19 0.60
C LEU A 287 -15.75 -5.95 1.64
N VAL A 288 -15.14 -4.78 1.76
CA VAL A 288 -15.34 -3.52 1.01
C VAL A 288 -14.25 -3.39 -0.07
N PRO A 289 -14.54 -2.84 -1.26
CA PRO A 289 -13.50 -2.53 -2.23
C PRO A 289 -12.49 -1.52 -1.69
N ASP A 290 -11.20 -1.80 -1.89
CA ASP A 290 -10.18 -0.75 -1.89
C ASP A 290 -10.51 0.26 -3.00
N TYR A 291 -9.98 1.47 -2.88
CA TYR A 291 -10.29 2.53 -3.85
C TYR A 291 -9.13 3.47 -4.10
N ILE A 292 -9.22 4.18 -5.23
CA ILE A 292 -8.49 5.42 -5.48
C ILE A 292 -9.47 6.58 -5.53
N THR A 293 -9.10 7.72 -4.98
CA THR A 293 -9.96 8.90 -4.95
C THR A 293 -9.16 10.19 -5.01
N SER A 294 -9.74 11.22 -5.63
CA SER A 294 -9.30 12.58 -5.46
C SER A 294 -9.58 13.04 -4.03
N VAL A 295 -8.63 13.71 -3.41
CA VAL A 295 -8.69 14.18 -2.03
C VAL A 295 -9.13 15.65 -2.03
N LYS A 296 -10.02 15.99 -1.10
CA LYS A 296 -10.59 17.32 -0.93
C LYS A 296 -10.18 17.86 0.43
N ASP A 297 -9.78 19.12 0.47
CA ASP A 297 -9.50 19.82 1.72
C ASP A 297 -10.74 19.81 2.63
N GLY A 298 -10.57 19.37 3.87
CA GLY A 298 -11.64 19.18 4.85
C GLY A 298 -12.57 18.00 4.57
N GLY A 299 -12.28 17.18 3.55
CA GLY A 299 -13.12 16.06 3.16
C GLY A 299 -13.09 14.90 4.16
N PHE A 300 -14.25 14.27 4.36
CA PHE A 300 -14.41 13.05 5.17
C PHE A 300 -14.85 11.88 4.28
N TYR A 301 -14.11 10.77 4.29
CA TYR A 301 -14.33 9.63 3.39
C TYR A 301 -14.97 8.41 4.06
N GLY A 302 -15.56 8.61 5.24
CA GLY A 302 -16.49 7.68 5.87
C GLY A 302 -15.91 6.88 7.03
N TRP A 303 -14.64 6.46 6.99
CA TRP A 303 -14.07 5.65 8.08
C TRP A 303 -14.02 6.43 9.42
N PRO A 304 -14.31 5.84 10.58
CA PRO A 304 -14.70 4.44 10.76
C PRO A 304 -16.21 4.19 10.59
N PHE A 305 -17.05 5.22 10.67
CA PHE A 305 -18.51 5.10 10.79
C PHE A 305 -19.23 4.57 9.56
N SER A 306 -18.65 4.73 8.36
CA SER A 306 -19.25 4.31 7.10
C SER A 306 -18.20 3.90 6.08
N TYR A 307 -18.60 3.09 5.10
CA TYR A 307 -17.76 2.67 3.98
C TYR A 307 -18.34 3.16 2.66
N TYR A 308 -17.46 3.41 1.69
CA TYR A 308 -17.80 3.76 0.32
C TYR A 308 -18.90 4.85 0.22
N GLY A 309 -18.76 5.93 0.99
CA GLY A 309 -19.80 6.95 1.14
C GLY A 309 -20.62 6.72 2.40
N GLN A 310 -21.95 6.76 2.30
CA GLN A 310 -22.85 6.82 3.46
C GLN A 310 -23.32 5.45 3.98
N HIS A 311 -22.67 4.35 3.58
CA HIS A 311 -23.04 3.01 4.05
C HIS A 311 -22.56 2.80 5.49
N VAL A 312 -23.47 2.85 6.45
CA VAL A 312 -23.17 2.74 7.89
C VAL A 312 -22.48 1.41 8.20
N ASP A 313 -21.34 1.48 8.90
CA ASP A 313 -20.72 0.32 9.54
C ASP A 313 -21.20 0.20 10.98
N VAL A 314 -22.15 -0.71 11.20
CA VAL A 314 -22.82 -0.91 12.49
C VAL A 314 -21.90 -1.47 13.58
N ARG A 315 -20.63 -1.79 13.29
CA ARG A 315 -19.66 -2.31 14.27
C ARG A 315 -19.05 -1.22 15.14
N VAL A 316 -19.06 0.04 14.69
CA VAL A 316 -18.44 1.16 15.42
C VAL A 316 -19.35 1.62 16.55
N THR A 317 -18.79 1.91 17.72
CA THR A 317 -19.53 2.47 18.87
C THR A 317 -18.66 3.48 19.63
N PRO A 318 -19.20 4.68 19.95
CA PRO A 318 -20.50 5.21 19.51
C PRO A 318 -20.54 5.50 18.00
N GLN A 319 -21.74 5.58 17.43
CA GLN A 319 -21.96 6.00 16.04
C GLN A 319 -21.97 7.52 15.90
N ASP A 320 -21.72 8.03 14.69
CA ASP A 320 -21.82 9.45 14.34
C ASP A 320 -22.60 9.65 13.02
N PRO A 321 -23.94 9.75 13.09
CA PRO A 321 -24.79 9.92 11.91
C PRO A 321 -24.50 11.20 11.11
N ASP A 322 -24.07 12.28 11.78
CA ASP A 322 -23.80 13.57 11.14
C ASP A 322 -22.53 13.51 10.28
N LEU A 323 -21.51 12.76 10.72
CA LEU A 323 -20.34 12.47 9.90
C LEU A 323 -20.66 11.51 8.75
N VAL A 324 -21.47 10.47 8.99
CA VAL A 324 -21.91 9.56 7.91
C VAL A 324 -22.64 10.33 6.82
N ALA A 325 -23.54 11.25 7.16
CA ALA A 325 -24.27 12.06 6.19
C ALA A 325 -23.37 12.95 5.32
N LYS A 326 -22.16 13.28 5.80
CA LYS A 326 -21.14 14.07 5.08
C LYS A 326 -20.11 13.22 4.35
N ALA A 327 -20.13 11.90 4.51
CA ALA A 327 -19.14 10.99 3.94
C ALA A 327 -19.16 11.06 2.41
N ILE A 328 -17.96 11.26 1.85
CA ILE A 328 -17.73 11.37 0.41
C ILE A 328 -17.49 9.97 -0.13
N ALA A 329 -18.31 9.56 -1.10
CA ALA A 329 -18.07 8.32 -1.84
C ALA A 329 -16.76 8.43 -2.65
N PRO A 330 -15.88 7.41 -2.61
CA PRO A 330 -14.67 7.39 -3.43
C PRO A 330 -14.95 7.44 -4.94
N ASP A 331 -14.01 8.02 -5.70
CA ASP A 331 -14.16 8.19 -7.15
C ASP A 331 -14.08 6.86 -7.94
N TYR A 332 -13.30 5.86 -7.47
CA TYR A 332 -13.10 4.61 -8.22
C TYR A 332 -12.65 3.44 -7.32
N ALA A 333 -13.40 2.35 -7.33
CA ALA A 333 -13.03 1.11 -6.66
C ALA A 333 -12.02 0.31 -7.47
N VAL A 334 -11.03 -0.28 -6.80
CA VAL A 334 -9.98 -1.12 -7.41
C VAL A 334 -10.08 -2.59 -6.98
N GLY A 335 -11.20 -2.96 -6.36
CA GLY A 335 -11.56 -4.33 -6.00
C GLY A 335 -11.48 -4.62 -4.49
N PRO A 336 -12.27 -5.58 -3.98
CA PRO A 336 -12.24 -5.98 -2.57
C PRO A 336 -10.92 -6.64 -2.20
N HIS A 337 -10.35 -6.22 -1.07
CA HIS A 337 -9.18 -6.83 -0.43
C HIS A 337 -7.88 -6.82 -1.25
N THR A 338 -7.76 -5.98 -2.26
CA THR A 338 -6.59 -5.99 -3.16
C THR A 338 -5.28 -5.55 -2.50
N ALA A 339 -5.37 -4.89 -1.34
CA ALA A 339 -4.27 -4.22 -0.68
C ALA A 339 -3.53 -3.26 -1.63
N SER A 340 -4.28 -2.34 -2.23
CA SER A 340 -3.73 -1.28 -3.11
C SER A 340 -2.87 -0.28 -2.31
N LEU A 341 -1.57 -0.25 -2.57
CA LEU A 341 -0.59 0.54 -1.81
C LEU A 341 0.11 1.61 -2.66
N GLY A 342 0.55 1.25 -3.85
CA GLY A 342 1.25 2.16 -4.76
C GLY A 342 0.27 2.94 -5.65
N LEU A 343 0.60 4.19 -5.95
CA LEU A 343 -0.12 5.02 -6.91
C LEU A 343 0.87 5.98 -7.58
N THR A 344 0.96 5.95 -8.90
CA THR A 344 1.68 6.95 -9.71
C THR A 344 0.91 7.22 -11.00
N PHE A 345 0.94 8.46 -11.51
CA PHE A 345 0.34 8.80 -12.78
C PHE A 345 1.30 8.50 -13.94
N ALA A 346 0.77 8.27 -15.14
CA ALA A 346 1.55 7.97 -16.34
C ALA A 346 2.32 9.17 -16.92
N GLU A 347 2.34 10.31 -16.23
CA GLU A 347 3.12 11.47 -16.67
C GLU A 347 4.61 11.08 -16.81
N GLY A 348 5.19 11.37 -17.97
CA GLY A 348 6.56 10.99 -18.31
C GLY A 348 6.74 9.54 -18.80
N SER A 349 5.70 8.71 -18.76
CA SER A 349 5.79 7.32 -19.23
C SER A 349 5.94 7.23 -20.75
N LYS A 350 6.76 6.28 -21.20
CA LYS A 350 6.93 5.90 -22.61
C LYS A 350 6.34 4.52 -22.92
N LEU A 351 5.61 3.93 -21.98
CA LEU A 351 4.90 2.68 -22.23
C LEU A 351 3.84 2.88 -23.34
N PRO A 352 3.63 1.86 -24.20
CA PRO A 352 2.67 1.98 -25.29
C PRO A 352 1.23 2.09 -24.76
N ALA A 353 0.30 2.45 -25.65
CA ALA A 353 -1.12 2.42 -25.34
C ALA A 353 -1.52 1.04 -24.76
N PRO A 354 -2.40 1.00 -23.74
CA PRO A 354 -3.19 2.11 -23.19
C PRO A 354 -2.50 2.92 -22.09
N PHE A 355 -1.22 2.71 -21.81
CA PHE A 355 -0.55 3.16 -20.59
C PHE A 355 -0.08 4.63 -20.59
N SER A 356 -0.66 5.47 -21.46
CA SER A 356 -0.20 6.85 -21.69
C SER A 356 -0.95 7.91 -20.89
N ASN A 357 -2.18 7.64 -20.44
CA ASN A 357 -2.97 8.60 -19.67
C ASN A 357 -3.82 7.88 -18.61
N GLY A 358 -3.37 7.90 -17.36
CA GLY A 358 -3.98 7.14 -16.28
C GLY A 358 -3.06 6.99 -15.08
N ALA A 359 -3.42 6.09 -14.17
CA ALA A 359 -2.67 5.79 -12.96
C ALA A 359 -2.29 4.32 -12.88
N PHE A 360 -1.04 4.04 -12.54
CA PHE A 360 -0.56 2.71 -12.17
C PHE A 360 -0.76 2.48 -10.67
N ILE A 361 -1.33 1.34 -10.31
CA ILE A 361 -1.66 0.98 -8.93
C ILE A 361 -0.99 -0.36 -8.58
N GLY A 362 -0.15 -0.36 -7.55
CA GLY A 362 0.45 -1.58 -7.00
C GLY A 362 -0.49 -2.26 -6.02
N GLN A 363 -0.92 -3.49 -6.31
CA GLN A 363 -1.81 -4.28 -5.47
C GLN A 363 -1.06 -5.42 -4.78
N HIS A 364 -0.88 -5.28 -3.47
CA HIS A 364 -0.07 -6.18 -2.63
C HIS A 364 -0.70 -7.56 -2.45
N GLY A 365 -2.02 -7.66 -2.58
CA GLY A 365 -2.76 -8.91 -2.54
C GLY A 365 -3.43 -9.23 -1.20
N SER A 366 -4.57 -9.91 -1.29
CA SER A 366 -5.50 -10.17 -0.20
C SER A 366 -5.03 -11.25 0.78
N TRP A 367 -5.28 -11.02 2.07
CA TRP A 367 -5.26 -12.06 3.10
C TRP A 367 -6.66 -12.42 3.63
N ASN A 368 -7.67 -11.57 3.40
CA ASN A 368 -9.01 -11.64 3.97
C ASN A 368 -10.09 -11.94 2.90
N ARG A 369 -9.73 -12.73 1.88
CA ARG A 369 -10.62 -13.03 0.75
C ARG A 369 -10.40 -14.42 0.21
N LYS A 370 -11.49 -15.10 -0.16
CA LYS A 370 -11.45 -16.36 -0.91
C LYS A 370 -12.33 -16.31 -2.16
N PRO A 371 -11.80 -16.55 -3.38
CA PRO A 371 -10.38 -16.70 -3.71
C PRO A 371 -9.61 -15.38 -3.53
N HIS A 372 -8.29 -15.42 -3.64
CA HIS A 372 -7.47 -14.21 -3.49
C HIS A 372 -7.79 -13.13 -4.54
N SER A 373 -7.47 -11.87 -4.22
CA SER A 373 -7.48 -10.72 -5.14
C SER A 373 -6.17 -9.93 -5.01
N GLY A 374 -5.88 -9.06 -6.00
CA GLY A 374 -4.62 -8.30 -6.07
C GLY A 374 -3.45 -9.13 -6.62
N TYR A 375 -2.26 -9.03 -6.01
CA TYR A 375 -1.02 -9.67 -6.47
C TYR A 375 -0.64 -9.28 -7.91
N LYS A 376 -0.73 -7.97 -8.21
CA LYS A 376 -0.46 -7.43 -9.54
C LYS A 376 -0.29 -5.92 -9.53
N VAL A 377 0.13 -5.38 -10.67
CA VAL A 377 0.01 -3.95 -10.97
C VAL A 377 -1.09 -3.78 -12.01
N ILE A 378 -1.99 -2.84 -11.77
CA ILE A 378 -3.04 -2.46 -12.70
C ILE A 378 -2.85 -1.02 -13.18
N PHE A 379 -3.45 -0.69 -14.32
CA PHE A 379 -3.55 0.65 -14.87
C PHE A 379 -5.01 1.06 -14.94
N VAL A 380 -5.37 2.18 -14.31
CA VAL A 380 -6.69 2.80 -14.42
C VAL A 380 -6.58 3.91 -15.46
N PRO A 381 -7.25 3.82 -16.63
CA PRO A 381 -7.21 4.88 -17.63
C PRO A 381 -7.88 6.15 -17.10
N PHE A 382 -7.36 7.32 -17.48
CA PHE A 382 -7.94 8.61 -17.15
C PHE A 382 -8.32 9.39 -18.41
N GLU A 383 -9.28 10.28 -18.30
CA GLU A 383 -9.64 11.29 -19.28
C GLU A 383 -10.06 12.55 -18.54
N ALA A 384 -9.51 13.71 -18.93
CA ALA A 384 -9.80 15.01 -18.30
C ALA A 384 -9.68 14.99 -16.76
N GLY A 385 -8.60 14.36 -16.26
CA GLY A 385 -8.31 14.24 -14.82
C GLY A 385 -9.26 13.34 -14.02
N LYS A 386 -10.02 12.45 -14.69
CA LYS A 386 -10.93 11.50 -14.03
C LYS A 386 -10.73 10.07 -14.55
N PRO A 387 -10.90 9.04 -13.69
CA PRO A 387 -10.90 7.64 -14.11
C PRO A 387 -11.95 7.36 -15.19
N LYS A 388 -11.60 6.52 -16.17
CA LYS A 388 -12.44 6.12 -17.30
C LYS A 388 -12.24 4.65 -17.65
N GLY A 389 -13.34 3.90 -17.67
CA GLY A 389 -13.35 2.50 -18.08
C GLY A 389 -12.90 1.55 -16.99
N GLN A 390 -12.60 0.31 -17.39
CA GLN A 390 -12.11 -0.75 -16.52
C GLN A 390 -10.57 -0.71 -16.42
N PRO A 391 -9.98 -1.21 -15.34
CA PRO A 391 -8.53 -1.26 -15.23
C PRO A 391 -7.95 -2.32 -16.18
N VAL A 392 -6.69 -2.12 -16.55
CA VAL A 392 -5.92 -3.04 -17.39
C VAL A 392 -4.79 -3.62 -16.54
N ASP A 393 -4.60 -4.93 -16.61
CA ASP A 393 -3.47 -5.57 -15.93
C ASP A 393 -2.15 -5.19 -16.62
N VAL A 394 -1.18 -4.70 -15.85
CA VAL A 394 0.14 -4.25 -16.33
C VAL A 394 1.21 -5.30 -16.06
N LEU A 395 1.20 -5.85 -14.85
CA LEU A 395 2.17 -6.82 -14.39
C LEU A 395 1.50 -7.84 -13.47
N THR A 396 1.49 -9.12 -13.86
CA THR A 396 0.76 -10.20 -13.17
C THR A 396 1.68 -11.40 -12.88
N GLY A 397 1.12 -12.47 -12.32
CA GLY A 397 1.89 -13.70 -12.05
C GLY A 397 2.67 -13.69 -10.74
N PHE A 398 2.39 -12.74 -9.84
CA PHE A 398 2.98 -12.72 -8.49
C PHE A 398 2.43 -13.82 -7.58
N LEU A 399 1.24 -14.35 -7.88
CA LEU A 399 0.64 -15.51 -7.24
C LEU A 399 0.67 -16.68 -8.22
N ASN A 400 1.22 -17.83 -7.81
CA ASN A 400 1.28 -19.01 -8.67
C ASN A 400 -0.05 -19.81 -8.65
N SER A 401 -0.12 -20.89 -9.43
CA SER A 401 -1.32 -21.75 -9.53
C SER A 401 -1.69 -22.47 -8.24
N ASP A 402 -0.75 -22.60 -7.29
CA ASP A 402 -0.97 -23.19 -5.97
C ASP A 402 -1.37 -22.14 -4.91
N GLU A 403 -1.70 -20.91 -5.33
CA GLU A 403 -1.99 -19.77 -4.46
C GLU A 403 -0.84 -19.40 -3.50
N LYS A 404 0.41 -19.59 -3.95
CA LYS A 404 1.62 -19.15 -3.23
C LYS A 404 2.17 -17.88 -3.87
N ALA A 405 2.51 -16.90 -3.03
CA ALA A 405 3.03 -15.62 -3.44
C ALA A 405 4.54 -15.71 -3.73
N MET A 406 4.92 -15.52 -4.99
CA MET A 406 6.31 -15.39 -5.42
C MET A 406 6.83 -13.97 -5.21
N GLY A 407 5.93 -12.99 -5.27
CA GLY A 407 6.20 -11.60 -4.90
C GLY A 407 4.91 -10.88 -4.52
N ARG A 408 5.01 -9.61 -4.10
CA ARG A 408 3.86 -8.76 -3.79
C ARG A 408 4.17 -7.29 -4.15
N PRO A 409 3.49 -6.72 -5.16
CA PRO A 409 3.70 -5.33 -5.57
C PRO A 409 3.36 -4.31 -4.48
N VAL A 410 4.18 -3.26 -4.34
CA VAL A 410 3.98 -2.19 -3.35
C VAL A 410 4.03 -0.82 -4.02
N GLY A 411 5.13 -0.06 -3.88
CA GLY A 411 5.33 1.22 -4.52
C GLY A 411 5.59 1.08 -6.02
N VAL A 412 5.08 2.04 -6.79
CA VAL A 412 5.24 2.14 -8.24
C VAL A 412 5.64 3.55 -8.62
N VAL A 413 6.57 3.72 -9.56
CA VAL A 413 7.05 5.04 -10.01
C VAL A 413 7.52 4.96 -11.46
N ILE A 414 7.39 6.05 -12.22
CA ILE A 414 7.98 6.18 -13.55
C ILE A 414 9.43 6.64 -13.41
N ASP A 415 10.37 5.91 -13.98
CA ASP A 415 11.80 6.27 -14.01
C ASP A 415 12.08 7.40 -15.02
N GLN A 416 13.32 7.90 -15.04
CA GLN A 416 13.71 8.98 -15.95
C GLN A 416 13.72 8.54 -17.42
N GLN A 417 13.80 7.24 -17.68
CA GLN A 417 13.74 6.65 -19.01
C GLN A 417 12.29 6.54 -19.52
N GLY A 418 11.30 6.68 -18.64
CA GLY A 418 9.86 6.61 -18.93
C GLY A 418 9.25 5.22 -18.70
N ASP A 419 10.01 4.32 -18.07
CA ASP A 419 9.60 2.96 -17.75
C ASP A 419 9.06 2.88 -16.32
N LEU A 420 8.23 1.87 -16.05
CA LEU A 420 7.57 1.71 -14.75
C LEU A 420 8.42 0.82 -13.85
N LEU A 421 8.83 1.35 -12.70
CA LEU A 421 9.46 0.59 -11.63
C LEU A 421 8.41 0.12 -10.61
N VAL A 422 8.56 -1.12 -10.15
CA VAL A 422 7.64 -1.78 -9.21
C VAL A 422 8.44 -2.41 -8.08
N ALA A 423 8.23 -1.95 -6.84
CA ALA A 423 8.79 -2.58 -5.66
C ALA A 423 8.05 -3.89 -5.36
N ASP A 424 8.80 -4.95 -5.12
CA ASP A 424 8.31 -6.28 -4.77
C ASP A 424 8.96 -6.73 -3.46
N ASP A 425 8.22 -6.59 -2.36
CA ASP A 425 8.78 -6.76 -1.02
C ASP A 425 9.09 -8.23 -0.69
N VAL A 426 8.18 -9.15 -1.00
CA VAL A 426 8.37 -10.60 -0.82
C VAL A 426 9.39 -11.14 -1.82
N GLY A 427 9.39 -10.64 -3.05
CA GLY A 427 10.32 -11.05 -4.08
C GLY A 427 11.73 -10.51 -3.88
N ASN A 428 11.92 -9.53 -2.98
CA ASN A 428 13.19 -8.84 -2.72
C ASN A 428 13.81 -8.23 -3.98
N LYS A 429 12.95 -7.65 -4.84
CA LYS A 429 13.30 -7.13 -6.16
C LYS A 429 12.65 -5.77 -6.42
N VAL A 430 13.23 -5.02 -7.35
CA VAL A 430 12.54 -3.98 -8.10
C VAL A 430 12.41 -4.47 -9.53
N TRP A 431 11.19 -4.55 -10.03
CA TRP A 431 10.90 -4.89 -11.42
C TRP A 431 10.83 -3.62 -12.26
N ARG A 432 11.29 -3.70 -13.51
CA ARG A 432 11.15 -2.64 -14.51
C ARG A 432 10.32 -3.14 -15.67
N VAL A 433 9.22 -2.44 -15.93
CA VAL A 433 8.34 -2.68 -17.09
C VAL A 433 8.65 -1.61 -18.12
N SER A 434 9.06 -2.03 -19.31
CA SER A 434 9.38 -1.15 -20.44
C SER A 434 8.63 -1.54 -21.70
N ALA A 435 8.63 -0.68 -22.71
CA ALA A 435 8.11 -1.04 -24.03
C ALA A 435 8.87 -2.27 -24.60
N ALA A 436 8.14 -3.21 -25.21
CA ALA A 436 8.77 -4.32 -25.92
C ALA A 436 9.56 -3.81 -27.13
N LYS A 437 10.72 -4.41 -27.39
CA LYS A 437 11.60 -4.08 -28.52
C LYS A 437 11.05 -4.56 -29.85
#